data_AF-A0A099PAT0-F1
#
_entry.id   AF-A0A099PAT0-F1
#
_cell.length_a   1.000
_cell.length_b   1.000
_cell.length_c   1.000
_cell.angle_alpha   90.00
_cell.angle_beta   90.00
_cell.angle_gamma   90.00
#
_symmetry.space_group_name_H-M   'P 1'
#
loop_
_entity.id
_entity.type
_entity.pdbx_description
1 polymer ?
#
loop_
_entity_poly.entity_id
_entity_poly.type
_entity_poly.pdbx_seq_one_letter_code
_entity_poly.pdbx_strand_id
1 'polypeptide(L)'
;MVNVDKAKKRISKRVKRGFKGYPQISLDYFGKTTSFATEVVITFLSEENAEPQIQRFTSEKDVREDEAIQSVLLKIIERAEANTVVENTVISVY
;
A
#
# COMPACT_ATOMS: atom_id res chain seq x y z
N MET A 1 6.21 -17.79 3.84
CA MET A 1 5.62 -16.43 3.94
C MET A 1 6.76 -15.41 3.90
N VAL A 2 6.53 -14.19 3.40
CA VAL A 2 7.60 -13.19 3.27
C VAL A 2 7.64 -12.38 4.56
N ASN A 3 8.79 -12.38 5.24
CA ASN A 3 8.96 -11.58 6.45
C ASN A 3 8.59 -10.09 6.21
N VAL A 4 7.92 -9.48 7.19
CA VAL A 4 7.41 -8.09 7.18
C VAL A 4 8.48 -7.08 6.76
N ASP A 5 9.68 -7.13 7.36
CA ASP A 5 10.76 -6.19 7.06
C ASP A 5 11.20 -6.29 5.61
N LYS A 6 11.21 -7.51 5.06
CA LYS A 6 11.56 -7.74 3.66
C LYS A 6 10.49 -7.20 2.72
N ALA A 7 9.20 -7.33 3.07
CA ALA A 7 8.09 -6.77 2.30
C ALA A 7 8.14 -5.24 2.31
N LYS A 8 8.23 -4.62 3.49
CA LYS A 8 8.39 -3.16 3.65
C LYS A 8 9.59 -2.62 2.86
N LYS A 9 10.75 -3.29 2.95
CA LYS A 9 11.94 -2.88 2.20
C LYS A 9 11.74 -2.94 0.68
N ARG A 10 10.95 -3.90 0.17
CA ARG A 10 10.62 -3.98 -1.26
C ARG A 10 9.65 -2.88 -1.69
N ILE A 11 8.61 -2.61 -0.89
CA ILE A 11 7.65 -1.52 -1.14
C ILE A 11 8.37 -0.18 -1.12
N SER A 12 9.17 0.11 -0.08
CA SER A 12 9.97 1.34 0.01
C SER A 12 10.90 1.53 -1.18
N LYS A 13 11.50 0.45 -1.69
CA LYS A 13 12.31 0.51 -2.92
C LYS A 13 11.50 0.87 -4.17
N ARG A 14 10.22 0.48 -4.25
CA ARG A 14 9.32 0.89 -5.34
C ARG A 14 8.92 2.34 -5.19
N VAL A 15 8.54 2.77 -3.98
CA VAL A 15 8.17 4.16 -3.67
C VAL A 15 9.30 5.14 -4.02
N LYS A 16 10.54 4.80 -3.64
CA LYS A 16 11.74 5.61 -3.95
C LYS A 16 12.05 5.79 -5.43
N ARG A 17 11.41 5.01 -6.33
CA ARG A 17 11.56 5.21 -7.78
C ARG A 17 10.84 6.45 -8.29
N GLY A 18 9.96 7.03 -7.48
CA GLY A 18 9.14 8.19 -7.85
C GLY A 18 8.06 7.84 -8.87
N PHE A 19 7.40 8.88 -9.38
CA PHE A 19 6.37 8.76 -10.40
C PHE A 19 6.98 8.40 -11.76
N LYS A 20 6.51 7.31 -12.37
CA LYS A 20 6.90 6.82 -13.69
C LYS A 20 5.70 6.57 -14.61
N GLY A 21 4.57 7.21 -14.34
CA GLY A 21 3.33 6.99 -15.05
C GLY A 21 2.51 5.82 -14.49
N TYR A 22 1.56 5.36 -15.29
CA TYR A 22 0.58 4.34 -14.91
C TYR A 22 0.95 2.98 -15.50
N PRO A 23 0.51 1.85 -14.89
CA PRO A 23 -0.39 1.76 -13.75
C PRO A 23 0.24 2.26 -12.44
N GLN A 24 -0.56 2.96 -11.62
CA GLN A 24 -0.17 3.47 -10.31
C GLN A 24 -0.90 2.69 -9.21
N ILE A 25 -0.16 2.39 -8.14
CA ILE A 25 -0.73 1.96 -6.87
C ILE A 25 -0.45 3.01 -5.81
N SER A 26 -1.47 3.35 -5.04
CA SER A 26 -1.38 4.19 -3.84
C SER A 26 -1.74 3.35 -2.61
N LEU A 27 -1.00 3.54 -1.51
CA LEU A 27 -1.25 2.93 -0.22
C LEU A 27 -1.52 4.03 0.81
N ASP A 28 -2.72 4.04 1.40
CA ASP A 28 -3.12 4.99 2.41
C ASP A 28 -3.51 4.27 3.70
N TYR A 29 -2.99 4.72 4.84
CA TYR A 29 -3.22 4.09 6.13
C TYR A 29 -4.23 4.87 6.97
N PHE A 30 -5.12 4.13 7.65
CA PHE A 30 -6.17 4.67 8.49
C PHE A 30 -6.17 4.00 9.86
N GLY A 31 -6.57 4.74 10.90
CA GLY A 31 -6.67 4.17 12.24
C GLY A 31 -7.28 5.11 13.27
N LYS A 32 -7.39 4.63 14.50
CA LYS A 32 -7.91 5.41 15.63
C LYS A 32 -6.93 6.46 16.15
N THR A 33 -5.64 6.29 15.86
CA THR A 33 -4.58 7.23 16.26
C THR A 33 -3.58 7.40 15.12
N THR A 34 -2.84 8.50 15.14
CA THR A 34 -1.79 8.80 14.15
C THR A 34 -0.59 7.85 14.24
N SER A 35 -0.51 7.03 15.28
CA SER A 35 0.58 6.08 15.50
C SER A 35 0.21 4.63 15.20
N PHE A 36 -1.08 4.29 15.09
CA PHE A 36 -1.56 2.92 14.95
C PHE A 36 -2.58 2.80 13.82
N ALA A 37 -2.18 2.14 12.72
CA ALA A 37 -3.02 1.94 11.56
C ALA A 37 -3.76 0.60 11.67
N THR A 38 -5.08 0.63 11.78
CA THR A 38 -5.94 -0.57 11.75
C THR A 38 -6.43 -0.92 10.35
N GLU A 39 -6.20 -0.04 9.39
CA GLU A 39 -6.69 -0.16 8.03
C GLU A 39 -5.66 0.34 7.02
N VAL A 40 -5.60 -0.34 5.86
CA VAL A 40 -4.89 0.12 4.68
C VAL A 40 -5.82 0.07 3.48
N VAL A 41 -5.89 1.18 2.76
CA VAL A 41 -6.60 1.31 1.49
C VAL A 41 -5.58 1.32 0.38
N ILE A 42 -5.82 0.47 -0.61
CA ILE A 42 -5.03 0.36 -1.83
C ILE A 42 -5.88 0.93 -2.95
N THR A 43 -5.32 1.88 -3.68
CA THR A 43 -5.95 2.43 -4.87
C THR A 43 -5.10 2.09 -6.08
N PHE A 44 -5.69 1.39 -7.04
CA PHE A 44 -5.10 1.10 -8.34
C PHE A 44 -5.71 2.01 -9.40
N LEU A 45 -4.85 2.68 -10.17
CA LEU A 45 -5.21 3.50 -11.32
C LEU A 45 -4.47 2.96 -12.55
N SER A 46 -5.20 2.57 -13.59
CA SER A 46 -4.61 2.06 -14.83
C SER A 46 -4.06 3.17 -15.73
N GLU A 47 -4.61 4.38 -15.65
CA GLU A 47 -4.24 5.58 -16.41
C GLU A 47 -4.71 6.85 -15.66
N GLU A 48 -4.31 8.03 -16.14
CA GLU A 48 -4.45 9.32 -15.44
C GLU A 48 -5.88 9.71 -15.05
N ASN A 49 -6.87 9.24 -15.81
CA ASN A 49 -8.27 9.55 -15.60
C ASN A 49 -9.16 8.30 -15.52
N ALA A 50 -8.55 7.12 -15.33
CA ALA A 50 -9.33 5.91 -15.16
C ALA A 50 -10.10 5.91 -13.84
N GLU A 51 -11.19 5.15 -13.80
CA GLU A 51 -11.89 4.89 -12.56
C GLU A 51 -10.97 4.09 -11.61
N PRO A 52 -10.73 4.60 -10.39
CA PRO A 52 -9.84 3.93 -9.45
C PRO A 52 -10.47 2.63 -8.94
N GLN A 53 -9.68 1.56 -8.91
CA GLN A 53 -10.05 0.33 -8.22
C GLN A 53 -9.54 0.39 -6.78
N ILE A 54 -10.45 0.29 -5.82
CA ILE A 54 -10.15 0.44 -4.40
C ILE A 54 -10.29 -0.91 -3.70
N GLN A 55 -9.27 -1.29 -2.94
CA GLN A 55 -9.33 -2.45 -2.07
C GLN A 55 -8.89 -2.06 -0.66
N ARG A 56 -9.62 -2.54 0.33
CA ARG A 56 -9.39 -2.23 1.74
C ARG A 56 -9.06 -3.48 2.53
N PHE A 57 -8.05 -3.38 3.38
CA PHE A 57 -7.69 -4.40 4.35
C PHE A 57 -7.73 -3.81 5.76
N THR A 58 -8.23 -4.60 6.71
CA THR A 58 -8.29 -4.24 8.12
C THR A 58 -7.60 -5.30 8.95
N SER A 59 -7.04 -4.91 10.10
CA SER A 59 -6.46 -5.82 11.07
C SER A 59 -6.71 -5.30 12.49
N GLU A 60 -6.76 -6.22 13.46
CA GLU A 60 -6.76 -5.89 14.89
C GLU A 60 -5.38 -5.42 15.37
N LYS A 61 -4.33 -5.73 14.60
CA LYS A 61 -2.95 -5.27 14.82
C LYS A 61 -2.64 -4.13 13.86
N ASP A 62 -1.48 -3.50 14.04
CA ASP A 62 -1.02 -2.51 13.08
C ASP A 62 -0.84 -3.18 11.70
N VAL A 63 -1.58 -2.74 10.68
CA VAL A 63 -1.55 -3.31 9.33
C VAL A 63 -0.17 -3.20 8.68
N ARG A 64 0.67 -2.28 9.16
CA ARG A 64 2.06 -2.14 8.73
C ARG A 64 2.91 -3.30 9.25
N GLU A 65 2.56 -3.88 10.39
CA GLU A 65 3.27 -5.01 11.01
C GLU A 65 2.65 -6.39 10.70
N ASP A 66 1.53 -6.43 9.99
CA ASP A 66 0.83 -7.68 9.66
C ASP A 66 1.48 -8.38 8.45
N GLU A 67 2.13 -9.52 8.68
CA GLU A 67 2.84 -10.28 7.64
C GLU A 67 1.94 -10.72 6.47
N ALA A 68 0.70 -11.09 6.76
CA ALA A 68 -0.24 -11.53 5.74
C ALA A 68 -0.64 -10.34 4.86
N ILE A 69 -0.97 -9.20 5.47
CA ILE A 69 -1.30 -7.97 4.74
C ILE A 69 -0.10 -7.52 3.91
N GLN A 70 1.09 -7.40 4.50
CA GLN A 70 2.30 -6.96 3.78
C GLN A 70 2.65 -7.88 2.60
N SER A 71 2.45 -9.19 2.75
CA SER A 71 2.62 -10.16 1.66
C SER A 71 1.58 -9.96 0.54
N VAL A 72 0.35 -9.62 0.88
CA VAL A 72 -0.72 -9.32 -0.09
C VAL A 72 -0.46 -8.00 -0.81
N LEU A 73 -0.07 -6.93 -0.10
CA LEU A 73 0.30 -5.64 -0.70
C LEU A 73 1.36 -5.81 -1.79
N LEU A 74 2.42 -6.56 -1.47
CA LEU A 74 3.50 -6.81 -2.42
C LEU A 74 3.01 -7.57 -3.66
N LYS A 75 2.17 -8.60 -3.47
CA LYS A 75 1.58 -9.37 -4.59
C LYS A 75 0.69 -8.51 -5.46
N ILE A 76 -0.08 -7.59 -4.89
CA ILE A 76 -0.92 -6.65 -5.65
C ILE A 76 -0.02 -5.74 -6.49
N ILE A 77 1.04 -5.16 -5.90
CA ILE A 77 2.01 -4.33 -6.61
C ILE A 77 2.71 -5.08 -7.76
N GLU A 78 3.06 -6.34 -7.54
CA GLU A 78 3.70 -7.19 -8.54
C GLU A 78 2.72 -7.57 -9.67
N ARG A 79 1.49 -7.97 -9.34
CA ARG A 79 0.45 -8.37 -10.32
C ARG A 79 -0.11 -7.20 -11.13
N ALA A 80 -0.17 -6.02 -10.54
CA ALA A 80 -0.57 -4.80 -11.22
C ALA A 80 0.50 -4.25 -12.17
N GLU A 81 1.69 -4.87 -12.18
CA GLU A 81 2.86 -4.41 -12.93
C GLU A 81 3.12 -2.90 -12.73
N ALA A 82 2.88 -2.41 -11.51
CA ALA A 82 2.80 -0.98 -11.26
C ALA A 82 4.12 -0.27 -11.62
N ASN A 83 3.99 0.76 -12.45
CA ASN A 83 5.08 1.66 -12.83
C ASN A 83 5.38 2.63 -11.69
N THR A 84 4.32 3.07 -11.01
CA THR A 84 4.40 3.96 -9.85
C THR A 84 3.81 3.29 -8.61
N VAL A 85 4.50 3.43 -7.48
CA VAL A 85 3.96 3.10 -6.16
C VAL A 85 4.09 4.33 -5.27
N VAL A 86 2.97 4.74 -4.68
CA VAL A 86 2.90 5.83 -3.71
C VAL A 86 2.49 5.23 -2.38
N GLU A 87 3.16 5.64 -1.31
CA GLU A 87 2.85 5.23 0.06
C GLU A 87 2.71 6.49 0.90
N ASN A 88 1.51 6.72 1.41
CA ASN A 88 1.24 7.81 2.32
C ASN A 88 1.59 7.37 3.75
N THR A 89 2.72 7.82 4.26
CA THR A 89 3.21 7.42 5.59
C THR A 89 2.39 8.01 6.75
N VAL A 90 1.54 9.01 6.47
CA VAL A 90 0.65 9.62 7.47
C VAL A 90 -0.58 8.73 7.66
N ILE A 91 -0.89 8.42 8.93
CA ILE A 91 -2.10 7.69 9.27
C ILE A 91 -3.24 8.69 9.40
N SER A 92 -4.27 8.53 8.57
CA SER A 92 -5.49 9.31 8.65
C SER A 92 -6.38 8.80 9.78
N VAL A 93 -6.77 9.70 10.67
CA VAL A 93 -7.60 9.37 11.84
C VAL A 93 -9.07 9.59 11.50
N TYR A 94 -9.93 8.66 11.93
CA TYR A 94 -11.37 8.71 11.78
C TYR A 94 -12.09 8.51 13.13
#